data_AF-A0A955LZF2-F1
#
_entry.id   AF-A0A955LZF2-F1
#
_cell.length_a   1.000
_cell.length_b   1.000
_cell.length_c   1.000
_cell.angle_alpha   90.00
_cell.angle_beta   90.00
_cell.angle_gamma   90.00
#
_symmetry.space_group_name_H-M   'P 1'
#
loop_
_entity.id
_entity.type
_entity.pdbx_description
1 polymer ?
#
loop_
_entity_poly.entity_id
_entity_poly.type
_entity_poly.pdbx_seq_one_letter_code
_entity_poly.pdbx_strand_id
1 'polypeptide(L)'
;MTVVDLSISKRQEELNKTDYVSDTIRQRVLDYSKAFKTSWVGLGQALYAVYEDKLFHGWGHEKFEHYTEQEVGLKKEVATRLLKTYIFLEGDEPAFFKEGFVEEREVSRLPGYDELNVLRLAKGKKELPIEDYNKLKKGVFEDGKYAGEVRKDLSTMMKERAIVDPEQEREDRNRAAVKKLISSIKTFKKDAESLKLIPHGIVVEADELLEKLQSQID
;
A
#
# COMPACT_ATOMS: atom_id res chain seq x y z
N MET A 1 -36.29 -46.30 -19.98
CA MET A 1 -36.50 -44.94 -19.47
C MET A 1 -35.23 -44.54 -18.74
N THR A 2 -34.43 -43.73 -19.43
CA THR A 2 -33.10 -43.26 -19.05
C THR A 2 -33.23 -42.27 -17.90
N VAL A 3 -32.83 -42.69 -16.70
CA VAL A 3 -32.66 -41.81 -15.54
C VAL A 3 -31.27 -41.19 -15.65
N VAL A 4 -31.06 -40.42 -16.71
CA VAL A 4 -29.89 -39.55 -16.89
C VAL A 4 -30.45 -38.15 -17.10
N ASP A 5 -29.79 -37.15 -16.51
CA ASP A 5 -29.89 -35.72 -16.86
C ASP A 5 -30.72 -34.72 -16.05
N LEU A 6 -31.34 -35.04 -14.90
CA LEU A 6 -31.82 -33.96 -14.02
C LEU A 6 -30.72 -33.37 -13.11
N SER A 7 -29.77 -34.19 -12.65
CA SER A 7 -28.66 -33.77 -11.79
C SER A 7 -27.48 -33.20 -12.58
N ILE A 8 -27.25 -33.68 -13.81
CA ILE A 8 -26.21 -33.16 -14.72
C ILE A 8 -26.65 -31.81 -15.28
N SER A 9 -27.91 -31.65 -15.69
CA SER A 9 -28.45 -30.35 -16.15
C SER A 9 -28.38 -29.27 -15.07
N LYS A 10 -28.71 -29.59 -13.81
CA LYS A 10 -28.60 -28.63 -12.70
C LYS A 10 -27.16 -28.21 -12.40
N ARG A 11 -26.21 -29.15 -12.41
CA ARG A 11 -24.77 -28.83 -12.26
C ARG A 11 -24.26 -27.97 -13.40
N GLN A 12 -24.68 -28.24 -14.64
CA GLN A 12 -24.29 -27.45 -15.81
C GLN A 12 -24.87 -26.03 -15.74
N GLU A 13 -26.11 -25.87 -15.28
CA GLU A 13 -26.73 -24.56 -15.04
C GLU A 13 -26.03 -23.78 -13.92
N GLU A 14 -25.66 -24.44 -12.82
CA GLU A 14 -24.91 -23.83 -11.71
C GLU A 14 -23.50 -23.39 -12.13
N LEU A 15 -22.81 -24.21 -12.94
CA LEU A 15 -21.50 -23.86 -13.53
C LEU A 15 -21.62 -22.65 -14.46
N ASN A 16 -22.56 -22.69 -15.42
CA ASN A 16 -22.79 -21.58 -16.36
C ASN A 16 -23.16 -20.28 -15.64
N LYS A 17 -23.93 -20.36 -14.55
CA LYS A 17 -24.29 -19.19 -13.74
C LYS A 17 -23.08 -18.63 -12.98
N THR A 18 -22.20 -19.49 -12.49
CA THR A 18 -20.97 -19.09 -11.78
C THR A 18 -20.00 -18.40 -12.73
N ASP A 19 -19.83 -18.93 -13.94
CA ASP A 19 -18.99 -18.32 -14.97
C ASP A 19 -19.53 -16.95 -15.41
N TYR A 20 -20.84 -16.83 -15.61
CA TYR A 20 -21.48 -15.56 -15.95
C TYR A 20 -21.30 -14.48 -14.86
N VAL A 21 -21.45 -14.86 -13.58
CA VAL A 21 -21.23 -13.94 -12.46
C VAL A 21 -19.75 -13.52 -12.39
N SER A 22 -18.83 -14.47 -12.56
CA SER A 22 -17.39 -14.22 -12.60
C SER A 22 -17.01 -13.21 -13.68
N ASP A 23 -17.49 -13.40 -14.92
CA ASP A 23 -17.24 -12.47 -16.02
C ASP A 23 -17.86 -11.09 -15.79
N THR A 24 -19.04 -11.04 -15.17
CA THR A 24 -19.69 -9.77 -14.80
C THR A 24 -18.84 -8.99 -13.78
N ILE A 25 -18.27 -9.67 -12.78
CA ILE A 25 -17.36 -9.06 -11.80
C ILE A 25 -16.09 -8.55 -12.50
N ARG A 26 -15.50 -9.35 -13.39
CA ARG A 26 -14.32 -8.97 -14.16
C ARG A 26 -14.55 -7.69 -14.96
N GLN A 27 -15.66 -7.59 -15.67
CA GLN A 27 -16.05 -6.38 -16.41
C GLN A 27 -16.23 -5.18 -15.48
N ARG A 28 -16.90 -5.37 -14.34
CA ARG A 28 -17.13 -4.31 -13.35
C ARG A 28 -15.82 -3.75 -12.77
N VAL A 29 -14.82 -4.61 -12.52
CA VAL A 29 -13.47 -4.15 -12.10
C VAL A 29 -12.84 -3.25 -13.17
N LEU A 30 -12.92 -3.64 -14.45
CA LEU A 30 -12.38 -2.85 -15.56
C LEU A 30 -13.09 -1.52 -15.76
N ASP A 31 -14.40 -1.45 -15.49
CA ASP A 31 -15.14 -0.19 -15.57
C ASP A 31 -14.81 0.74 -14.40
N TYR A 32 -14.70 0.20 -13.18
CA TYR A 32 -14.25 1.00 -12.04
C TYR A 32 -12.80 1.46 -12.14
N SER A 33 -11.92 0.70 -12.81
CA SER A 33 -10.53 1.12 -12.99
C SER A 33 -10.41 2.37 -13.87
N LYS A 34 -11.28 2.51 -14.89
CA LYS A 34 -11.37 3.73 -15.73
C LYS A 34 -11.79 4.95 -14.92
N ALA A 35 -12.63 4.77 -13.90
CA ALA A 35 -13.14 5.81 -13.01
C ALA A 35 -12.44 5.84 -11.63
N PHE A 36 -11.22 5.31 -11.52
CA PHE A 36 -10.55 5.11 -10.23
C PHE A 36 -10.48 6.37 -9.35
N LYS A 37 -10.24 7.54 -9.96
CA LYS A 37 -10.14 8.82 -9.23
C LYS A 37 -11.46 9.27 -8.60
N THR A 38 -12.60 8.84 -9.13
CA THR A 38 -13.93 9.26 -8.68
C THR A 38 -14.69 8.15 -7.95
N SER A 39 -14.24 6.89 -8.04
CA SER A 39 -14.91 5.74 -7.41
C SER A 39 -13.91 4.66 -6.95
N TRP A 40 -12.91 5.06 -6.17
CA TRP A 40 -11.94 4.10 -5.64
C TRP A 40 -12.60 3.05 -4.73
N VAL A 41 -13.71 3.39 -4.05
CA VAL A 41 -14.45 2.46 -3.18
C VAL A 41 -15.08 1.33 -3.99
N GLY A 42 -15.73 1.66 -5.12
CA GLY A 42 -16.30 0.66 -6.02
C GLY A 42 -15.22 -0.26 -6.59
N LEU A 43 -14.06 0.30 -6.95
CA LEU A 43 -12.92 -0.50 -7.38
C LEU A 43 -12.40 -1.40 -6.25
N GLY A 44 -12.27 -0.87 -5.04
CA GLY A 44 -11.85 -1.62 -3.85
C GLY A 44 -12.77 -2.80 -3.55
N GLN A 45 -14.09 -2.57 -3.57
CA GLN A 45 -15.10 -3.61 -3.38
C GLN A 45 -15.02 -4.70 -4.45
N ALA A 46 -14.95 -4.31 -5.72
CA ALA A 46 -14.88 -5.27 -6.81
C ALA A 46 -13.57 -6.09 -6.74
N LEU A 47 -12.44 -5.44 -6.45
CA LEU A 47 -11.16 -6.11 -6.24
C LEU A 47 -11.17 -7.03 -5.01
N TYR A 48 -11.88 -6.66 -3.95
CA TYR A 48 -12.04 -7.49 -2.77
C TYR A 48 -12.77 -8.80 -3.11
N ALA A 49 -13.89 -8.74 -3.83
CA ALA A 49 -14.59 -9.93 -4.30
C ALA A 49 -13.70 -10.83 -5.16
N VAL A 50 -12.92 -10.25 -6.08
CA VAL A 50 -11.95 -11.00 -6.90
C VAL A 50 -10.88 -11.67 -6.04
N TYR A 51 -10.40 -10.99 -5.01
CA TYR A 51 -9.35 -11.49 -4.12
C TYR A 51 -9.86 -12.60 -3.19
N GLU A 52 -11.02 -12.40 -2.56
CA GLU A 52 -11.65 -13.32 -1.61
C GLU A 52 -12.01 -14.66 -2.28
N ASP A 53 -12.73 -14.60 -3.40
CA ASP A 53 -13.16 -15.78 -4.16
C ASP A 53 -12.08 -16.32 -5.11
N LYS A 54 -10.91 -15.66 -5.16
CA LYS A 54 -9.77 -16.04 -5.99
C LYS A 54 -10.10 -16.17 -7.48
N LEU A 55 -11.06 -15.39 -7.98
CA LEU A 55 -11.61 -15.47 -9.34
C LEU A 55 -10.53 -15.35 -10.43
N PHE A 56 -9.44 -14.64 -10.12
CA PHE A 56 -8.29 -14.48 -11.00
C PHE A 56 -7.66 -15.80 -11.46
N HIS A 57 -7.74 -16.89 -10.67
CA HIS A 57 -7.28 -18.21 -11.12
C HIS A 57 -8.13 -18.75 -12.28
N GLY A 58 -9.45 -18.58 -12.21
CA GLY A 58 -10.39 -18.98 -13.26
C GLY A 58 -10.16 -18.20 -14.56
N TRP A 59 -9.58 -17.01 -14.47
CA TRP A 59 -9.22 -16.17 -15.61
C TRP A 59 -7.81 -16.43 -16.16
N GLY A 60 -7.07 -17.39 -15.61
CA GLY A 60 -5.74 -17.77 -16.07
C GLY A 60 -4.58 -17.05 -15.40
N HIS A 61 -4.81 -16.32 -14.30
CA HIS A 61 -3.75 -15.65 -13.53
C HIS A 61 -3.35 -16.46 -12.31
N GLU A 62 -2.05 -16.71 -12.14
CA GLU A 62 -1.54 -17.42 -10.96
C GLU A 62 -1.64 -16.61 -9.66
N LYS A 63 -1.60 -15.28 -9.77
CA LYS A 63 -1.57 -14.36 -8.63
C LYS A 63 -2.49 -13.18 -8.91
N PHE A 64 -3.10 -12.66 -7.85
CA PHE A 64 -3.95 -11.48 -7.92
C PHE A 64 -3.21 -10.29 -8.54
N GLU A 65 -1.94 -10.12 -8.19
CA GLU A 65 -1.13 -9.02 -8.71
C GLU A 65 -0.93 -9.10 -10.22
N HIS A 66 -0.78 -10.31 -10.79
CA HIS A 66 -0.66 -10.50 -12.24
C HIS A 66 -1.94 -10.06 -12.94
N TYR A 67 -3.11 -10.44 -12.41
CA TYR A 67 -4.40 -9.99 -12.92
C TYR A 67 -4.51 -8.46 -12.90
N THR A 68 -4.19 -7.84 -11.77
CA THR A 68 -4.33 -6.38 -11.63
C THR A 68 -3.39 -5.61 -12.55
N GLU A 69 -2.17 -6.12 -12.79
CA GLU A 69 -1.20 -5.46 -13.66
C GLU A 69 -1.51 -5.66 -15.15
N GLN A 70 -1.90 -6.88 -15.55
CA GLN A 70 -2.08 -7.23 -16.95
C GLN A 70 -3.43 -6.80 -17.52
N GLU A 71 -4.50 -6.86 -16.72
CA GLU A 71 -5.86 -6.56 -17.21
C GLU A 71 -6.40 -5.24 -16.67
N VAL A 72 -6.25 -5.00 -15.38
CA VAL A 72 -6.81 -3.80 -14.73
C VAL A 72 -5.93 -2.57 -14.97
N GLY A 73 -4.64 -2.77 -15.27
CA GLY A 73 -3.66 -1.70 -15.46
C GLY A 73 -3.20 -1.04 -14.16
N LEU A 74 -3.38 -1.71 -13.02
CA LEU A 74 -2.93 -1.25 -11.71
C LEU A 74 -1.62 -1.92 -11.33
N LYS A 75 -0.61 -1.11 -10.98
CA LYS A 75 0.62 -1.61 -10.37
C LYS A 75 0.33 -2.37 -9.09
N LYS A 76 1.08 -3.44 -8.82
CA LYS A 76 1.00 -4.23 -7.59
C LYS A 76 0.88 -3.40 -6.31
N GLU A 77 1.70 -2.35 -6.16
CA GLU A 77 1.70 -1.54 -4.94
C GLU A 77 0.39 -0.79 -4.74
N VAL A 78 -0.22 -0.31 -5.83
CA VAL A 78 -1.49 0.42 -5.80
C VAL A 78 -2.63 -0.53 -5.53
N ALA A 79 -2.70 -1.66 -6.26
CA ALA A 79 -3.73 -2.67 -6.06
C ALA A 79 -3.73 -3.23 -4.63
N THR A 80 -2.55 -3.58 -4.12
CA THR A 80 -2.40 -4.10 -2.76
C THR A 80 -2.81 -3.07 -1.71
N ARG A 81 -2.41 -1.80 -1.90
CA ARG A 81 -2.75 -0.71 -0.98
C ARG A 81 -4.25 -0.47 -0.96
N LEU A 82 -4.85 -0.34 -2.14
CA LEU A 82 -6.28 -0.11 -2.32
C LEU A 82 -7.12 -1.21 -1.67
N LEU A 83 -6.79 -2.48 -1.95
CA LEU A 83 -7.45 -3.64 -1.36
C LEU A 83 -7.37 -3.63 0.17
N LYS A 84 -6.18 -3.42 0.73
CA LYS A 84 -5.99 -3.37 2.20
C LYS A 84 -6.73 -2.20 2.84
N THR A 85 -6.79 -1.04 2.16
CA THR A 85 -7.56 0.11 2.63
C THR A 85 -9.05 -0.18 2.62
N TYR A 86 -9.56 -0.85 1.59
CA TYR A 86 -10.97 -1.24 1.51
C TYR A 86 -11.35 -2.21 2.63
N ILE A 87 -10.58 -3.30 2.80
CA ILE A 87 -10.78 -4.28 3.88
C ILE A 87 -10.75 -3.62 5.26
N PHE A 88 -9.82 -2.67 5.45
CA PHE A 88 -9.73 -1.90 6.68
C PHE A 88 -11.01 -1.11 6.95
N LEU A 89 -11.56 -0.41 5.96
CA LEU A 89 -12.83 0.30 6.17
C LEU A 89 -13.98 -0.65 6.51
N GLU A 90 -14.04 -1.80 5.83
CA GLU A 90 -15.14 -2.76 5.98
C GLU A 90 -15.14 -3.41 7.37
N GLY A 91 -13.97 -3.88 7.83
CA GLY A 91 -13.85 -4.64 9.08
C GLY A 91 -13.66 -3.77 10.32
N ASP A 92 -12.75 -2.79 10.26
CA ASP A 92 -12.28 -2.09 11.46
C ASP A 92 -13.16 -0.89 11.82
N GLU A 93 -13.94 -0.38 10.86
CA GLU A 93 -14.70 0.85 11.01
C GLU A 93 -16.04 0.82 10.22
N PRO A 94 -16.91 -0.18 10.44
CA PRO A 94 -18.17 -0.32 9.71
C PRO A 94 -19.16 0.83 9.92
N ALA A 95 -18.92 1.70 10.91
CA ALA A 95 -19.65 2.96 11.06
C ALA A 95 -19.51 3.86 9.82
N PHE A 96 -18.39 3.77 9.09
CA PHE A 96 -18.16 4.52 7.86
C PHE A 96 -19.08 4.10 6.70
N PHE A 97 -19.66 2.90 6.77
CA PHE A 97 -20.63 2.40 5.79
C PHE A 97 -22.08 2.54 6.24
N LYS A 98 -22.34 2.92 7.50
CA LYS A 98 -23.70 2.92 8.10
C LYS A 98 -24.46 4.24 7.97
N GLU A 99 -23.84 5.33 7.57
CA GLU A 99 -24.50 6.63 7.36
C GLU A 99 -24.54 7.00 5.87
N GLY A 100 -25.48 6.48 5.07
CA GLY A 100 -25.82 7.06 3.75
C GLY A 100 -24.78 6.97 2.61
N PHE A 101 -23.52 6.62 2.87
CA PHE A 101 -22.40 6.69 1.91
C PHE A 101 -22.44 5.68 0.75
N VAL A 102 -23.37 4.71 0.73
CA VAL A 102 -23.39 3.59 -0.24
C VAL A 102 -24.28 3.85 -1.46
N GLU A 103 -25.00 4.98 -1.51
CA GLU A 103 -25.48 5.45 -2.81
C GLU A 103 -24.31 6.11 -3.57
N GLU A 104 -24.12 5.75 -4.85
CA GLU A 104 -23.04 6.25 -5.73
C GLU A 104 -22.86 7.79 -5.74
N ARG A 105 -23.84 8.54 -5.21
CA ARG A 105 -23.84 10.00 -5.09
C ARG A 105 -23.03 10.55 -3.90
N GLU A 106 -22.77 9.77 -2.86
CA GLU A 106 -22.09 10.26 -1.63
C GLU A 106 -20.61 9.85 -1.50
N VAL A 107 -20.07 9.08 -2.46
CA VAL A 107 -18.63 8.72 -2.52
C VAL A 107 -17.72 9.94 -2.55
N SER A 108 -18.23 11.09 -3.01
CA SER A 108 -17.54 12.39 -3.02
C SER A 108 -17.18 12.93 -1.63
N ARG A 109 -17.81 12.43 -0.57
CA ARG A 109 -17.55 12.83 0.82
C ARG A 109 -16.50 11.96 1.51
N LEU A 110 -16.10 10.83 0.91
CA LEU A 110 -15.07 9.99 1.48
C LEU A 110 -13.68 10.56 1.16
N PRO A 111 -12.75 10.55 2.14
CA PRO A 111 -11.36 10.85 1.89
C PRO A 111 -10.77 9.92 0.82
N GLY A 112 -9.68 10.35 0.20
CA GLY A 112 -8.97 9.51 -0.75
C GLY A 112 -8.41 8.25 -0.10
N TYR A 113 -8.23 7.21 -0.91
CA TYR A 113 -7.71 5.92 -0.44
C TYR A 113 -6.29 6.02 0.15
N ASP A 114 -5.51 7.04 -0.25
CA ASP A 114 -4.16 7.27 0.27
C ASP A 114 -4.19 7.85 1.69
N GLU A 115 -5.11 8.78 1.98
CA GLU A 115 -5.37 9.34 3.31
C GLU A 115 -5.79 8.23 4.28
N LEU A 116 -6.75 7.40 3.86
CA LEU A 116 -7.25 6.28 4.64
C LEU A 116 -6.20 5.18 4.83
N ASN A 117 -5.34 4.96 3.83
CA ASN A 117 -4.22 4.06 4.00
C ASN A 117 -3.25 4.55 5.09
N VAL A 118 -3.07 5.87 5.27
CA VAL A 118 -2.27 6.41 6.38
C VAL A 118 -2.94 6.08 7.72
N LEU A 119 -4.26 6.25 7.84
CA LEU A 119 -5.00 5.87 9.05
C LEU A 119 -4.89 4.37 9.34
N ARG A 120 -5.04 3.52 8.33
CA ARG A 120 -4.85 2.06 8.45
C ARG A 120 -3.45 1.72 8.98
N LEU A 121 -2.42 2.36 8.43
CA LEU A 121 -1.04 2.15 8.89
C LEU A 121 -0.83 2.68 10.32
N ALA A 122 -1.46 3.80 10.68
CA ALA A 122 -1.42 4.37 12.02
C ALA A 122 -2.08 3.45 13.05
N LYS A 123 -3.25 2.88 12.75
CA LYS A 123 -3.96 1.94 13.65
C LYS A 123 -3.13 0.68 13.96
N GLY A 124 -2.30 0.25 13.01
CA GLY A 124 -1.37 -0.87 13.20
C GLY A 124 -0.17 -0.58 14.11
N LYS A 125 0.06 0.68 14.51
CA LYS A 125 1.16 1.05 15.41
C LYS A 125 0.72 0.94 16.87
N LYS A 126 1.26 -0.04 17.59
CA LYS A 126 0.97 -0.27 19.02
C LYS A 126 1.32 0.91 19.93
N GLU A 127 2.30 1.69 19.52
CA GLU A 127 2.80 2.86 20.27
C GLU A 127 1.90 4.10 20.11
N LEU A 128 0.93 4.08 19.18
CA LEU A 128 0.03 5.19 18.95
C LEU A 128 -1.20 5.08 19.86
N PRO A 129 -1.40 6.01 20.82
CA PRO A 129 -2.59 5.99 21.65
C PRO A 129 -3.85 6.27 20.83
N ILE A 130 -4.97 5.71 21.29
CA ILE A 130 -6.27 5.84 20.63
C ILE A 130 -6.66 7.31 20.45
N GLU A 131 -6.33 8.18 21.41
CA GLU A 131 -6.61 9.62 21.32
C GLU A 131 -5.91 10.30 20.14
N ASP A 132 -4.66 9.95 19.87
CA ASP A 132 -3.90 10.54 18.75
C ASP A 132 -4.35 9.95 17.42
N TYR A 133 -4.68 8.65 17.39
CA TYR A 133 -5.36 8.07 16.25
C TYR A 133 -6.68 8.80 15.92
N ASN A 134 -7.48 9.13 16.95
CA ASN A 134 -8.73 9.88 16.76
C ASN A 134 -8.48 11.30 16.25
N LYS A 135 -7.38 11.97 16.65
CA LYS A 135 -7.00 13.27 16.07
C LYS A 135 -6.64 13.16 14.60
N LEU A 136 -5.88 12.14 14.20
CA LEU A 136 -5.55 11.88 12.79
C LEU A 136 -6.81 11.61 11.98
N LYS A 137 -7.72 10.78 12.52
CA LYS A 137 -9.03 10.49 11.93
C LYS A 137 -9.82 11.78 11.72
N LYS A 138 -9.93 12.61 12.74
CA LYS A 138 -10.61 13.92 12.65
C LYS A 138 -10.01 14.79 11.54
N GLY A 139 -8.68 14.88 11.49
CA GLY A 139 -7.98 15.66 10.47
C GLY A 139 -8.27 15.20 9.04
N VAL A 140 -8.43 13.89 8.82
CA VAL A 140 -8.76 13.34 7.50
C VAL A 140 -10.20 13.62 7.10
N PHE A 141 -11.15 13.44 8.02
CA PHE A 141 -12.59 13.49 7.69
C PHE A 141 -13.22 14.88 7.83
N GLU A 142 -12.80 15.67 8.82
CA GLU A 142 -13.37 17.00 9.08
C GLU A 142 -12.53 18.10 8.45
N ASP A 143 -11.21 18.05 8.64
CA ASP A 143 -10.31 19.11 8.16
C ASP A 143 -9.86 18.88 6.69
N GLY A 144 -10.19 17.73 6.11
CA GLY A 144 -9.84 17.39 4.73
C GLY A 144 -8.33 17.26 4.47
N LYS A 145 -7.54 16.89 5.49
CA LYS A 145 -6.09 16.75 5.36
C LYS A 145 -5.71 15.67 4.35
N TYR A 146 -4.76 16.00 3.48
CA TYR A 146 -4.24 15.04 2.50
C TYR A 146 -3.19 14.12 3.13
N ALA A 147 -2.89 13.00 2.47
CA ALA A 147 -2.06 11.93 3.02
C ALA A 147 -0.66 12.40 3.49
N GLY A 148 -0.10 13.44 2.88
CA GLY A 148 1.18 14.01 3.29
C GLY A 148 1.12 14.74 4.64
N GLU A 149 0.07 15.51 4.89
CA GLU A 149 -0.17 16.18 6.18
C GLU A 149 -0.39 15.16 7.29
N VAL A 150 -1.23 14.16 7.05
CA VAL A 150 -1.54 13.12 8.03
C VAL A 150 -0.28 12.33 8.39
N ARG A 151 0.60 12.03 7.42
CA ARG A 151 1.90 11.38 7.68
C ARG A 151 2.82 12.26 8.51
N LYS A 152 2.83 13.57 8.27
CA LYS A 152 3.63 14.53 9.03
C LYS A 152 3.14 14.57 10.48
N ASP A 153 1.83 14.70 10.70
CA ASP A 153 1.22 14.71 12.02
C ASP A 153 1.51 13.42 12.79
N LEU A 154 1.32 12.26 12.14
CA LEU A 154 1.69 10.96 12.71
C LEU A 154 3.17 10.90 13.09
N SER A 155 4.07 11.40 12.23
CA SER A 155 5.51 11.41 12.53
C SER A 155 5.84 12.31 13.71
N THR A 156 5.21 13.48 13.82
CA THR A 156 5.38 14.41 14.95
C THR A 156 4.89 13.78 16.25
N MET A 157 3.67 13.23 16.27
CA MET A 157 3.10 12.55 17.44
C MET A 157 3.98 11.40 17.92
N MET A 158 4.54 10.62 17.00
CA MET A 158 5.47 9.55 17.33
C MET A 158 6.79 10.06 17.90
N LYS A 159 7.34 11.16 17.37
CA LYS A 159 8.59 11.77 17.86
C LYS A 159 8.43 12.41 19.24
N GLU A 160 7.32 13.10 19.47
CA GLU A 160 7.02 13.74 20.76
C GLU A 160 6.88 12.71 21.89
N ARG A 161 6.44 11.49 21.56
CA ARG A 161 6.22 10.39 22.52
C ARG A 161 7.35 9.37 22.58
N ALA A 162 8.24 9.36 21.60
CA ALA A 162 9.45 8.57 21.70
C ALA A 162 10.24 9.16 22.89
N ILE A 163 10.24 8.44 24.02
CA ILE A 163 11.23 8.62 25.07
C ILE A 163 12.53 8.13 24.44
N VAL A 164 13.12 8.94 23.56
CA VAL A 164 14.43 8.63 23.01
C VAL A 164 15.40 9.00 24.12
N ASP A 165 16.12 8.01 24.63
CA ASP A 165 17.32 8.29 25.39
C ASP A 165 18.17 9.26 24.55
N PRO A 166 18.49 10.47 25.04
CA PRO A 166 19.24 11.46 24.28
C PRO A 166 20.51 10.88 23.63
N GLU A 167 21.11 9.87 24.25
CA GLU A 167 22.27 9.19 23.70
C GLU A 167 21.90 8.26 22.53
N GLN A 168 20.77 7.56 22.62
CA GLN A 168 20.28 6.70 21.54
C GLN A 168 19.84 7.51 20.29
N GLU A 169 19.25 8.69 20.48
CA GLU A 169 18.93 9.57 19.34
C GLU A 169 20.21 10.08 18.65
N ARG A 170 21.22 10.40 19.45
CA ARG A 170 22.53 10.86 18.98
C ARG A 170 23.24 9.75 18.21
N GLU A 171 23.21 8.53 18.73
CA GLU A 171 23.73 7.34 18.05
C GLU A 171 23.02 7.08 16.72
N ASP A 172 21.68 7.12 16.68
CA ASP A 172 20.91 6.92 15.45
C ASP A 172 21.19 8.01 14.40
N ARG A 173 21.28 9.28 14.81
CA ARG A 173 21.64 10.39 13.93
C ARG A 173 23.07 10.25 13.41
N ASN A 174 24.02 9.89 14.27
CA ASN A 174 25.40 9.62 13.88
C ASN A 174 25.46 8.47 12.88
N ARG A 175 24.77 7.36 13.15
CA ARG A 175 24.71 6.19 12.28
C ARG A 175 24.09 6.53 10.92
N ALA A 176 23.04 7.34 10.89
CA ALA A 176 22.43 7.83 9.66
C ALA A 176 23.37 8.75 8.86
N ALA A 177 24.11 9.64 9.53
CA ALA A 177 25.11 10.50 8.90
C ALA A 177 26.27 9.69 8.30
N VAL A 178 26.79 8.69 9.03
CA VAL A 178 27.84 7.79 8.56
C VAL A 178 27.38 6.97 7.36
N LYS A 179 26.16 6.41 7.38
CA LYS A 179 25.58 5.69 6.24
C LYS A 179 25.47 6.57 4.98
N LYS A 180 25.05 7.83 5.14
CA LYS A 180 25.01 8.79 4.02
C LYS A 180 26.42 9.04 3.46
N LEU A 181 27.41 9.26 4.32
CA LEU A 181 28.79 9.46 3.89
C LEU A 181 29.34 8.24 3.13
N ILE A 182 29.12 7.02 3.64
CA ILE A 182 29.49 5.78 2.93
C ILE A 182 28.84 5.72 1.55
N SER A 183 27.55 6.06 1.42
CA SER A 183 26.86 6.05 0.13
C SER A 183 27.43 7.09 -0.85
N SER A 184 27.84 8.26 -0.35
CA SER A 184 28.49 9.30 -1.15
C SER A 184 29.89 8.87 -1.61
N ILE A 185 30.69 8.26 -0.73
CA ILE A 185 32.03 7.74 -1.08
C ILE A 185 31.92 6.61 -2.12
N LYS A 186 30.95 5.69 -1.97
CA LYS A 186 30.71 4.62 -2.95
C LYS A 186 30.37 5.18 -4.34
N THR A 187 29.50 6.19 -4.39
CA THR A 187 29.15 6.87 -5.65
C THR A 187 30.37 7.58 -6.24
N PHE A 188 31.09 8.36 -5.43
CA PHE A 188 32.30 9.07 -5.85
C PHE A 188 33.36 8.12 -6.42
N LYS A 189 33.63 7.00 -5.74
CA LYS A 189 34.58 5.97 -6.22
C LYS A 189 34.17 5.42 -7.59
N LYS A 190 32.90 5.04 -7.74
CA LYS A 190 32.37 4.52 -9.02
C LYS A 190 32.55 5.53 -10.16
N ASP A 191 32.29 6.81 -9.90
CA ASP A 191 32.45 7.87 -10.89
C ASP A 191 33.94 8.14 -11.18
N ALA A 192 34.78 8.16 -10.16
CA ALA A 192 36.23 8.34 -10.27
C ALA A 192 36.92 7.23 -11.09
N GLU A 193 36.55 5.96 -10.85
CA GLU A 193 37.08 4.80 -11.58
C GLU A 193 36.63 4.78 -13.03
N SER A 194 35.35 5.08 -13.29
CA SER A 194 34.78 5.06 -14.64
C SER A 194 35.29 6.20 -15.52
N LEU A 195 35.47 7.39 -14.94
CA LEU A 195 35.87 8.60 -15.67
C LEU A 195 37.37 8.90 -15.58
N LYS A 196 38.15 8.11 -14.82
CA LYS A 196 39.60 8.29 -14.57
C LYS A 196 39.97 9.73 -14.16
N LEU A 197 39.10 10.36 -13.37
CA LEU A 197 39.20 11.79 -13.06
C LEU A 197 40.30 12.12 -12.04
N ILE A 198 40.75 11.13 -11.28
CA ILE A 198 41.68 11.31 -10.17
C ILE A 198 42.76 10.22 -10.15
N PRO A 199 43.93 10.51 -9.54
CA PRO A 199 44.97 9.51 -9.33
C PRO A 199 44.47 8.30 -8.53
N HIS A 200 44.99 7.11 -8.86
CA HIS A 200 44.66 5.86 -8.19
C HIS A 200 44.88 5.92 -6.66
N GLY A 201 45.86 6.70 -6.19
CA GLY A 201 46.09 6.88 -4.75
C GLY A 201 44.87 7.40 -3.99
N ILE A 202 44.10 8.31 -4.58
CA ILE A 202 42.89 8.88 -3.95
C ILE A 202 41.76 7.85 -3.89
N VAL A 203 41.68 6.94 -4.86
CA VAL A 203 40.71 5.83 -4.85
C VAL A 203 41.01 4.86 -3.71
N VAL A 204 42.30 4.56 -3.49
CA VAL A 204 42.74 3.71 -2.37
C VAL A 204 42.42 4.37 -1.02
N GLU A 205 42.69 5.66 -0.85
CA GLU A 205 42.32 6.39 0.36
C GLU A 205 40.81 6.41 0.62
N ALA A 206 39.99 6.49 -0.44
CA ALA A 206 38.54 6.40 -0.33
C ALA A 206 38.07 5.01 0.12
N ASP A 207 38.72 3.93 -0.32
CA ASP A 207 38.44 2.57 0.13
C ASP A 207 38.80 2.37 1.61
N GLU A 208 39.97 2.83 2.03
CA GLU A 208 40.38 2.75 3.44
C GLU A 208 39.42 3.52 4.35
N LEU A 209 38.96 4.70 3.91
CA LEU A 209 37.98 5.49 4.65
C LEU A 209 36.63 4.77 4.72
N LEU A 210 36.22 4.12 3.62
CA LEU A 210 34.99 3.36 3.56
C LEU A 210 35.02 2.18 4.53
N GLU A 211 36.09 1.40 4.56
CA GLU A 211 36.27 0.30 5.52
C GLU A 211 36.18 0.78 6.97
N LYS A 212 36.88 1.87 7.32
CA LYS A 212 36.83 2.48 8.64
C LYS A 212 35.41 2.91 9.02
N LEU A 213 34.70 3.59 8.12
CA LEU A 213 33.33 4.04 8.38
C LEU A 213 32.34 2.88 8.49
N GLN A 214 32.52 1.83 7.68
CA GLN A 214 31.68 0.62 7.70
C GLN A 214 31.84 -0.10 9.05
N SER A 215 33.07 -0.19 9.58
CA SER A 215 33.35 -0.78 10.91
C SER A 215 32.75 -0.02 12.09
N GLN A 216 32.35 1.25 11.92
CA GLN A 216 31.72 2.06 12.97
C GLN A 216 30.20 1.85 13.03
N ILE A 217 29.61 1.23 12.01
CA ILE A 217 28.17 1.04 11.91
C ILE A 217 27.74 -0.43 11.85
N ASP A 218 28.67 -1.38 11.75
CA ASP A 218 28.42 -2.83 11.89
C ASP A 218 28.51 -3.26 13.36
#